data_AF-A0A537DY23-F1
#
_entry.id   AF-A0A537DY23-F1
#
_cell.length_a   1.000
_cell.length_b   1.000
_cell.length_c   1.000
_cell.angle_alpha   90.00
_cell.angle_beta   90.00
_cell.angle_gamma   90.00
#
_symmetry.space_group_name_H-M   'P 1'
#
loop_
_entity.id
_entity.type
_entity.pdbx_description
1 polymer ?
#
loop_
_entity_poly.entity_id
_entity_poly.type
_entity_poly.pdbx_seq_one_letter_code
_entity_poly.pdbx_strand_id
1 'polypeptide(L)'
;MQVSAGDIHHYGRRLELALLGLNDEPSISISNKDVIRSYVNFRNAQGLSVPGQVRYIFTLGKLSKLLGNQSFQNSTRADLITAISHIEKEKTSHETKRTEKECIKQFYRWLKNGDGEEYPPEVKWIKSKRARRHSILPGTLLTEDEIKQMAESCPNQRDRALILLTYETGGRIGELLSLSVGAVAFDK
;
A
#
# COMPACT_ATOMS: atom_id res chain seq x y z
N MET A 1 -21.06 15.05 -5.83
CA MET A 1 -20.58 14.56 -4.52
C MET A 1 -19.51 15.53 -4.04
N GLN A 2 -19.74 16.26 -2.95
CA GLN A 2 -18.79 17.27 -2.45
C GLN A 2 -17.56 16.56 -1.88
N VAL A 3 -16.38 16.92 -2.39
CA VAL A 3 -15.10 16.49 -1.85
C VAL A 3 -14.84 17.34 -0.59
N SER A 4 -14.77 16.71 0.58
CA SER A 4 -14.28 17.42 1.76
C SER A 4 -12.80 17.73 1.57
N ALA A 5 -12.35 18.92 1.99
CA ALA A 5 -10.96 19.37 1.82
C ALA A 5 -9.90 18.42 2.44
N GLY A 6 -10.32 17.45 3.27
CA GLY A 6 -9.44 16.46 3.90
C GLY A 6 -9.28 15.11 3.18
N ASP A 7 -10.04 14.80 2.11
CA ASP A 7 -9.94 13.49 1.41
C ASP A 7 -9.35 13.62 0.00
N ILE A 8 -8.09 14.05 -0.06
CA ILE A 8 -7.32 14.28 -1.30
C ILE A 8 -7.18 13.02 -2.15
N HIS A 9 -7.16 11.85 -1.50
CA HIS A 9 -6.92 10.56 -2.16
C HIS A 9 -8.18 9.72 -2.38
N HIS A 10 -9.35 10.24 -2.01
CA HIS A 10 -10.65 9.58 -2.13
C HIS A 10 -10.63 8.17 -1.54
N TYR A 11 -10.05 8.00 -0.34
CA TYR A 11 -9.76 6.67 0.20
C TYR A 11 -11.02 5.84 0.40
N GLY A 12 -12.13 6.45 0.83
CA GLY A 12 -13.42 5.76 0.97
C GLY A 12 -13.90 5.17 -0.35
N ARG A 13 -13.89 5.96 -1.43
CA ARG A 13 -14.26 5.51 -2.78
C ARG A 13 -13.34 4.40 -3.28
N ARG A 14 -12.04 4.48 -2.99
CA ARG A 14 -11.09 3.43 -3.38
C ARG A 14 -11.36 2.10 -2.69
N LEU A 15 -11.78 2.13 -1.43
CA LEU A 15 -12.19 0.92 -0.71
C LEU A 15 -13.46 0.32 -1.28
N GLU A 16 -14.47 1.15 -1.54
CA GLU A 16 -15.71 0.74 -2.19
C GLU A 16 -15.44 0.03 -3.53
N LEU A 17 -14.65 0.66 -4.40
CA LEU A 17 -14.27 0.08 -5.69
C LEU A 17 -13.48 -1.22 -5.55
N ALA A 18 -12.59 -1.33 -4.55
CA ALA A 18 -11.84 -2.55 -4.29
C ALA A 18 -12.78 -3.69 -3.86
N LEU A 19 -13.77 -3.40 -3.00
CA LEU A 19 -14.78 -4.37 -2.57
C LEU A 19 -15.71 -4.79 -3.71
N LEU A 20 -16.16 -3.84 -4.53
CA LEU A 20 -16.95 -4.14 -5.74
C LEU A 20 -16.16 -5.04 -6.69
N GLY A 21 -14.91 -4.69 -6.99
CA GLY A 21 -14.04 -5.50 -7.83
C GLY A 21 -13.79 -6.91 -7.28
N LEU A 22 -13.70 -7.06 -5.95
CA LEU A 22 -13.62 -8.38 -5.33
C LEU A 22 -14.93 -9.17 -5.48
N ASN A 23 -16.08 -8.51 -5.32
CA ASN A 23 -17.39 -9.14 -5.41
C ASN A 23 -17.69 -9.63 -6.83
N ASP A 24 -17.36 -8.82 -7.82
CA ASP A 24 -17.69 -9.06 -9.21
C ASP A 24 -16.71 -10.02 -9.90
N GLU A 25 -15.60 -10.37 -9.25
CA GLU A 25 -14.59 -11.25 -9.83
C GLU A 25 -15.06 -12.73 -9.87
N PRO A 26 -15.32 -13.32 -11.05
CA PRO A 26 -15.87 -14.67 -11.15
C PRO A 26 -14.84 -15.77 -10.84
N SER A 27 -13.54 -15.49 -10.98
CA SER A 27 -12.46 -16.46 -10.74
C SER A 27 -12.10 -16.65 -9.26
N ILE A 28 -12.82 -16.00 -8.35
CA ILE A 28 -12.63 -16.11 -6.89
C ILE A 28 -13.88 -16.77 -6.30
N SER A 29 -13.68 -17.84 -5.54
CA SER A 29 -14.77 -18.53 -4.86
C SER A 29 -15.45 -17.65 -3.81
N ILE A 30 -16.75 -17.86 -3.58
CA ILE A 30 -17.54 -17.12 -2.57
C ILE A 30 -16.87 -17.23 -1.19
N SER A 31 -16.44 -18.42 -0.80
CA SER A 31 -15.72 -18.67 0.45
C SER A 31 -14.46 -17.80 0.59
N ASN A 32 -13.63 -17.70 -0.46
CA ASN A 32 -12.45 -16.85 -0.40
C ASN A 32 -12.81 -15.35 -0.32
N LYS A 33 -13.88 -14.90 -1.02
CA LYS A 33 -14.39 -13.52 -0.89
C LYS A 33 -14.82 -13.22 0.55
N ASP A 34 -15.54 -14.14 1.18
CA ASP A 34 -15.99 -14.01 2.58
C ASP A 34 -14.82 -13.94 3.56
N VAL A 35 -13.80 -14.77 3.37
CA VAL A 35 -12.61 -14.80 4.21
C VAL A 35 -11.79 -13.51 4.06
N ILE A 36 -11.66 -12.98 2.83
CA ILE A 36 -11.00 -11.70 2.58
C ILE A 36 -11.72 -10.57 3.31
N ARG A 37 -13.06 -10.49 3.18
CA ARG A 37 -13.86 -9.47 3.87
C ARG A 37 -13.73 -9.58 5.38
N SER A 38 -13.81 -10.80 5.92
CA SER A 38 -13.66 -11.07 7.35
C SER A 38 -12.31 -10.60 7.87
N TYR A 39 -11.23 -10.90 7.14
CA TYR A 39 -9.90 -10.47 7.52
C TYR A 39 -9.71 -8.96 7.43
N VAL A 40 -10.20 -8.32 6.37
CA VAL A 40 -10.13 -6.86 6.22
C VAL A 40 -10.90 -6.17 7.34
N ASN A 41 -12.08 -6.68 7.71
CA ASN A 41 -12.86 -6.17 8.84
C ASN A 41 -12.12 -6.35 10.17
N PHE A 42 -11.51 -7.52 10.39
CA PHE A 42 -10.66 -7.77 11.57
C PHE A 42 -9.51 -6.76 11.65
N ARG A 43 -8.79 -6.52 10.55
CA ARG A 43 -7.69 -5.54 10.52
C ARG A 43 -8.19 -4.11 10.68
N ASN A 44 -9.36 -3.77 10.15
CA ASN A 44 -9.99 -2.47 10.36
C ASN A 44 -10.32 -2.25 11.85
N ALA A 45 -10.82 -3.26 12.56
CA ALA A 45 -11.03 -3.22 14.00
C ALA A 45 -9.72 -3.01 14.79
N GLN A 46 -8.58 -3.40 14.22
CA GLN A 46 -7.23 -3.12 14.75
C GLN A 46 -6.65 -1.76 14.30
N GLY A 47 -7.45 -0.88 13.70
CA GLY A 47 -7.03 0.44 13.27
C GLY A 47 -6.28 0.47 11.93
N LEU A 48 -6.39 -0.56 11.09
CA LEU A 48 -5.75 -0.56 9.77
C LEU A 48 -6.33 0.55 8.87
N SER A 49 -5.45 1.39 8.36
CA SER A 49 -5.81 2.46 7.43
C SER A 49 -6.48 1.93 6.15
N VAL A 50 -7.36 2.75 5.56
CA VAL A 50 -8.07 2.41 4.32
C VAL A 50 -7.14 1.98 3.17
N PRO A 51 -5.99 2.63 2.91
CA PRO A 51 -5.02 2.14 1.92
C PRO A 51 -4.49 0.75 2.23
N GLY A 52 -4.32 0.43 3.52
CA GLY A 52 -3.93 -0.91 3.98
C GLY A 52 -5.02 -1.94 3.68
N GLN A 53 -6.29 -1.60 3.93
CA GLN A 53 -7.44 -2.47 3.63
C GLN A 53 -7.53 -2.76 2.13
N VAL A 54 -7.48 -1.72 1.29
CA VAL A 54 -7.45 -1.84 -0.18
C VAL A 54 -6.31 -2.74 -0.64
N ARG A 55 -5.12 -2.58 -0.06
CA ARG A 55 -3.96 -3.43 -0.38
C ARG A 55 -4.20 -4.89 -0.06
N TYR A 56 -4.79 -5.20 1.11
CA TYR A 56 -5.15 -6.58 1.44
C TYR A 56 -6.16 -7.18 0.47
N ILE A 57 -7.19 -6.41 0.08
CA ILE A 57 -8.20 -6.86 -0.90
C ILE A 57 -7.53 -7.26 -2.21
N PHE A 58 -6.67 -6.39 -2.76
CA PHE A 58 -5.98 -6.68 -4.02
C PHE A 58 -4.99 -7.85 -3.90
N THR A 59 -4.15 -7.88 -2.87
CA THR A 59 -3.16 -8.95 -2.70
C THR A 59 -3.82 -10.30 -2.47
N LEU A 60 -4.85 -10.38 -1.64
CA LEU A 60 -5.53 -11.64 -1.34
C LEU A 60 -6.44 -12.08 -2.49
N GLY A 61 -7.06 -11.14 -3.21
CA GLY A 61 -7.77 -11.45 -4.45
C GLY A 61 -6.84 -12.06 -5.50
N LYS A 62 -5.67 -11.45 -5.71
CA LYS A 62 -4.61 -12.00 -6.57
C LYS A 62 -4.15 -13.39 -6.11
N LEU A 63 -3.93 -13.58 -4.80
CA LEU A 63 -3.57 -14.89 -4.26
C LEU A 63 -4.65 -15.94 -4.54
N SER A 64 -5.93 -15.62 -4.32
CA SER A 64 -7.03 -16.54 -4.60
C SER A 64 -7.06 -17.00 -6.06
N LYS A 65 -6.76 -16.09 -7.00
CA LYS A 65 -6.66 -16.43 -8.43
C LYS A 65 -5.51 -17.39 -8.70
N LEU A 66 -4.34 -17.15 -8.08
CA LEU A 66 -3.17 -18.02 -8.21
C LEU A 66 -3.39 -19.41 -7.61
N LEU A 67 -4.27 -19.53 -6.61
CA LEU A 67 -4.67 -20.80 -6.00
C LEU A 67 -5.78 -21.53 -6.77
N GLY A 68 -6.28 -20.97 -7.89
CA GLY A 68 -7.18 -21.67 -8.81
C GLY A 68 -8.48 -22.17 -8.15
N ASN A 69 -9.16 -21.33 -7.36
CA ASN A 69 -10.37 -21.64 -6.58
C ASN A 69 -10.21 -22.54 -5.35
N GLN A 70 -8.99 -22.98 -5.01
CA GLN A 70 -8.75 -23.64 -3.73
C GLN A 70 -9.03 -22.66 -2.57
N SER A 71 -9.69 -23.15 -1.52
CA SER A 71 -9.93 -22.36 -0.31
C SER A 71 -8.61 -22.04 0.39
N PHE A 72 -8.45 -20.83 0.93
CA PHE A 72 -7.25 -20.46 1.68
C PHE A 72 -6.96 -21.39 2.87
N GLN A 73 -7.99 -21.94 3.50
CA GLN A 73 -7.88 -22.85 4.63
C GLN A 73 -7.17 -24.16 4.24
N ASN A 74 -7.39 -24.63 3.02
CA ASN A 74 -6.87 -25.90 2.53
C ASN A 74 -5.63 -25.75 1.63
N SER A 75 -5.14 -24.53 1.41
CA SER A 75 -3.91 -24.31 0.63
C SER A 75 -2.71 -24.86 1.38
N THR A 76 -1.93 -25.68 0.69
CA THR A 76 -0.71 -26.29 1.23
C THR A 76 0.49 -25.36 1.10
N ARG A 77 1.59 -25.73 1.75
CA ARG A 77 2.87 -25.06 1.56
C ARG A 77 3.33 -25.08 0.08
N ALA A 78 3.07 -26.17 -0.65
CA ALA A 78 3.45 -26.28 -2.05
C ALA A 78 2.67 -25.27 -2.93
N ASP A 79 1.37 -25.11 -2.66
CA ASP A 79 0.51 -24.16 -3.36
C ASP A 79 1.01 -22.72 -3.15
N LEU A 80 1.35 -22.38 -1.89
CA LEU A 80 1.92 -21.08 -1.56
C LEU A 80 3.31 -20.87 -2.14
N ILE A 81 4.16 -21.89 -2.24
CA ILE A 81 5.44 -21.79 -2.93
C ILE A 81 5.23 -21.40 -4.41
N THR A 82 4.27 -22.04 -5.08
CA THR A 82 3.92 -21.72 -6.47
C THR A 82 3.40 -20.29 -6.61
N ALA A 83 2.47 -19.87 -5.74
CA ALA A 83 1.94 -18.51 -5.76
C ALA A 83 3.02 -17.44 -5.49
N ILE A 84 3.88 -17.65 -4.50
CA ILE A 84 5.00 -16.73 -4.23
C ILE A 84 6.02 -16.73 -5.37
N SER A 85 6.27 -17.88 -6.03
CA SER A 85 7.13 -17.93 -7.22
C SER A 85 6.60 -17.05 -8.35
N HIS A 86 5.28 -17.01 -8.55
CA HIS A 86 4.66 -16.10 -9.51
C HIS A 86 4.93 -14.63 -9.15
N ILE A 87 4.70 -14.25 -7.89
CA ILE A 87 4.98 -12.89 -7.39
C ILE A 87 6.46 -12.51 -7.61
N GLU A 88 7.39 -13.44 -7.36
CA GLU A 88 8.82 -13.18 -7.56
C GLU A 88 9.19 -12.98 -9.04
N LYS A 89 8.49 -13.61 -9.97
CA LYS A 89 8.72 -13.49 -11.42
C LYS A 89 8.12 -12.23 -12.03
N GLU A 90 7.18 -11.57 -11.35
CA GLU A 90 6.56 -10.35 -11.86
C GLU A 90 7.56 -9.21 -12.04
N LYS A 91 7.35 -8.38 -13.07
CA LYS A 91 8.16 -7.18 -13.33
C LYS A 91 7.71 -6.00 -12.46
N THR A 92 7.60 -6.24 -11.15
CA THR A 92 7.25 -5.24 -10.14
C THR A 92 8.45 -4.92 -9.25
N SER A 93 8.37 -3.81 -8.51
CA SER A 93 9.44 -3.41 -7.62
C SER A 93 9.66 -4.44 -6.49
N HIS A 94 10.89 -4.53 -5.98
CA HIS A 94 11.19 -5.36 -4.80
C HIS A 94 10.28 -5.01 -3.61
N GLU A 95 9.98 -3.74 -3.40
CA GLU A 95 9.12 -3.30 -2.29
C GLU A 95 7.67 -3.74 -2.47
N THR A 96 7.17 -3.74 -3.70
CA THR A 96 5.85 -4.28 -4.05
C THR A 96 5.78 -5.77 -3.69
N LYS A 97 6.72 -6.58 -4.19
CA LYS A 97 6.80 -8.03 -3.90
C LYS A 97 6.93 -8.31 -2.42
N ARG A 98 7.76 -7.53 -1.72
CA ARG A 98 7.92 -7.61 -0.27
C ARG A 98 6.59 -7.37 0.44
N THR A 99 5.88 -6.31 0.07
CA THR A 99 4.62 -5.93 0.72
C THR A 99 3.54 -6.99 0.48
N GLU A 100 3.44 -7.54 -0.73
CA GLU A 100 2.53 -8.64 -1.04
C GLU A 100 2.84 -9.87 -0.17
N LYS A 101 4.12 -10.27 -0.08
CA LYS A 101 4.56 -11.36 0.81
C LYS A 101 4.20 -11.11 2.27
N GLU A 102 4.39 -9.88 2.78
CA GLU A 102 4.02 -9.52 4.15
C GLU A 102 2.52 -9.61 4.39
N CYS A 103 1.70 -9.17 3.42
CA CYS A 103 0.25 -9.28 3.49
C CYS A 103 -0.18 -10.75 3.57
N ILE A 104 0.38 -11.61 2.70
CA ILE A 104 0.08 -13.05 2.69
C ILE A 104 0.47 -13.69 4.03
N LYS A 105 1.67 -13.39 4.56
CA LYS A 105 2.10 -13.93 5.85
C LYS A 105 1.16 -13.56 6.99
N GLN A 106 0.81 -12.27 7.10
CA GLN A 106 -0.08 -11.77 8.16
C GLN A 106 -1.47 -12.38 8.04
N PHE A 107 -1.97 -12.52 6.81
CA PHE A 107 -3.25 -13.17 6.54
C PHE A 107 -3.27 -14.64 6.98
N TYR A 108 -2.26 -15.44 6.62
CA TYR A 108 -2.20 -16.84 7.04
C TYR A 108 -1.96 -17.02 8.53
N ARG A 109 -1.23 -16.10 9.17
CA ARG A 109 -1.13 -16.04 10.63
C ARG A 109 -2.52 -15.94 11.25
N TRP A 110 -3.32 -14.98 10.78
CA TRP A 110 -4.70 -14.82 11.23
C TRP A 110 -5.58 -16.01 10.90
N LEU A 111 -5.49 -16.53 9.67
CA LEU A 111 -6.35 -17.61 9.20
C LEU A 111 -6.16 -18.91 9.98
N LYS A 112 -4.93 -19.22 10.40
CA LYS A 112 -4.60 -20.48 11.07
C LYS A 112 -4.53 -20.35 12.59
N ASN A 113 -4.05 -19.21 13.09
CA ASN A 113 -3.70 -19.02 14.49
C ASN A 113 -4.42 -17.82 15.14
N GLY A 114 -5.34 -17.15 14.44
CA GLY A 114 -6.05 -15.97 14.95
C GLY A 114 -5.11 -14.79 15.24
N ASP A 115 -5.23 -14.21 16.42
CA ASP A 115 -4.38 -13.11 16.88
C ASP A 115 -3.02 -13.56 17.44
N GLY A 116 -2.70 -14.86 17.37
CA GLY A 116 -1.42 -15.41 17.79
C GLY A 116 -0.21 -14.84 17.03
N GLU A 117 0.95 -14.85 17.68
CA GLU A 117 2.18 -14.27 17.13
C GLU A 117 2.93 -15.19 16.16
N GLU A 118 2.77 -16.50 16.29
CA GLU A 118 3.52 -17.47 15.47
C GLU A 118 2.94 -17.62 14.07
N TYR A 119 3.82 -17.62 13.06
CA TYR A 119 3.45 -17.92 11.68
C TYR A 119 3.33 -19.43 11.43
N PRO A 120 2.26 -19.89 10.77
CA PRO A 120 2.07 -21.31 10.48
C PRO A 120 3.08 -21.80 9.42
N PRO A 121 3.38 -23.12 9.37
CA PRO A 121 4.47 -23.68 8.55
C PRO A 121 4.33 -23.39 7.05
N GLU A 122 3.12 -23.17 6.55
CA GLU A 122 2.81 -22.84 5.16
C GLU A 122 3.40 -21.49 4.74
N VAL A 123 3.58 -20.53 5.67
CA VAL A 123 4.12 -19.19 5.38
C VAL A 123 5.36 -18.80 6.18
N LYS A 124 5.76 -19.58 7.21
CA LYS A 124 6.93 -19.28 8.06
C LYS A 124 8.23 -19.13 7.27
N TRP A 125 8.37 -19.84 6.15
CA TRP A 125 9.55 -19.80 5.27
C TRP A 125 9.63 -18.53 4.40
N ILE A 126 8.54 -17.79 4.23
CA ILE A 126 8.48 -16.61 3.37
C ILE A 126 9.33 -15.49 3.98
N LYS A 127 10.39 -15.09 3.27
CA LYS A 127 11.28 -13.99 3.65
C LYS A 127 10.83 -12.67 3.02
N SER A 128 10.66 -11.66 3.85
CA SER A 128 10.21 -10.31 3.45
C SER A 128 11.10 -9.20 4.03
N LYS A 129 12.42 -9.43 4.08
CA LYS A 129 13.36 -8.41 4.54
C LYS A 129 13.31 -7.20 3.61
N ARG A 130 13.35 -5.98 4.18
CA ARG A 130 13.60 -4.77 3.39
C ARG A 130 14.92 -4.95 2.66
N ALA A 131 14.92 -4.70 1.36
CA ALA A 131 16.19 -4.51 0.66
C ALA A 131 16.87 -3.31 1.34
N ARG A 132 18.17 -3.43 1.61
CA ARG A 132 19.01 -2.26 1.88
C ARG A 132 19.09 -1.48 0.57
N ARG A 133 18.10 -0.63 0.29
CA ARG A 133 18.17 0.26 -0.88
C ARG A 133 19.01 1.47 -0.51
N HIS A 134 19.86 1.82 -1.47
CA HIS A 134 20.74 2.97 -1.53
C HIS A 134 20.13 4.16 -0.78
N SER A 135 20.81 4.57 0.29
CA SER A 135 20.74 5.94 0.76
C SER A 135 20.86 6.83 -0.47
N ILE A 136 19.93 7.76 -0.67
CA ILE A 136 20.15 8.88 -1.58
C ILE A 136 21.53 9.41 -1.19
N LEU A 137 22.50 9.28 -2.09
CA LEU A 137 23.86 9.70 -1.79
C LEU A 137 23.82 11.23 -1.73
N PRO A 138 24.54 11.88 -0.81
CA PRO A 138 24.55 13.34 -0.73
C PRO A 138 24.81 14.01 -2.09
N GLY A 139 25.69 13.44 -2.92
CA GLY A 139 25.98 13.94 -4.27
C GLY A 139 24.91 13.69 -5.34
N THR A 140 23.77 13.09 -4.98
CA THR A 140 22.60 12.91 -5.89
C THR A 140 21.44 13.85 -5.53
N LEU A 141 21.62 14.71 -4.52
CA LEU A 141 20.66 15.74 -4.16
C LEU A 141 20.83 16.95 -5.07
N LEU A 142 19.71 17.61 -5.36
CA LEU A 142 19.70 18.88 -6.08
C LEU A 142 20.39 19.96 -5.24
N THR A 143 21.22 20.76 -5.89
CA THR A 143 21.82 21.97 -5.33
C THR A 143 20.78 23.09 -5.21
N GLU A 144 21.07 24.08 -4.37
CA GLU A 144 20.20 25.25 -4.20
C GLU A 144 19.97 25.98 -5.54
N ASP A 145 21.00 26.10 -6.37
CA ASP A 145 20.92 26.74 -7.69
C ASP A 145 20.01 25.96 -8.65
N GLU A 146 20.09 24.63 -8.66
CA GLU A 146 19.18 23.78 -9.45
C GLU A 146 17.73 23.93 -8.98
N ILE A 147 17.48 24.02 -7.67
CA ILE A 147 16.14 24.25 -7.13
C ILE A 147 15.59 25.61 -7.54
N LYS A 148 16.42 26.67 -7.48
CA LYS A 148 16.04 28.02 -7.93
C LYS A 148 15.68 28.03 -9.41
N GLN A 149 16.50 27.41 -10.26
CA GLN A 149 16.23 27.28 -11.69
C GLN A 149 14.93 26.52 -11.97
N MET A 150 14.67 25.43 -11.24
CA MET A 150 13.40 24.71 -11.34
C MET A 150 12.20 25.60 -10.97
N ALA A 151 12.29 26.34 -9.87
CA ALA A 151 11.24 27.25 -9.42
C ALA A 151 10.99 28.41 -10.41
N GLU A 152 12.04 28.97 -11.01
CA GLU A 152 11.95 30.06 -12.00
C GLU A 152 11.39 29.59 -13.35
N SER A 153 11.61 28.34 -13.72
CA SER A 153 11.06 27.74 -14.94
C SER A 153 9.56 27.43 -14.88
N CYS A 154 8.94 27.52 -13.69
CA CYS A 154 7.52 27.21 -13.52
C CYS A 154 6.63 28.28 -14.16
N PRO A 155 5.63 27.90 -15.00
CA PRO A 155 4.78 28.87 -15.70
C PRO A 155 3.73 29.54 -14.80
N ASN A 156 3.55 29.06 -13.56
CA ASN A 156 2.56 29.60 -12.63
C ASN A 156 3.08 29.65 -11.19
N GLN A 157 2.50 30.54 -10.39
CA GLN A 157 2.91 30.78 -9.00
C GLN A 157 2.65 29.58 -8.08
N ARG A 158 1.63 28.76 -8.37
CA ARG A 158 1.28 27.58 -7.56
C ARG A 158 2.38 26.54 -7.59
N ASP A 159 2.84 26.16 -8.77
CA ASP A 159 3.85 25.12 -8.94
C ASP A 159 5.22 25.60 -8.43
N ARG A 160 5.53 26.89 -8.65
CA ARG A 160 6.69 27.56 -8.07
C ARG A 160 6.67 27.50 -6.54
N ALA A 161 5.55 27.84 -5.91
CA ALA A 161 5.40 27.78 -4.45
C ALA A 161 5.52 26.35 -3.92
N LEU A 162 4.99 25.35 -4.64
CA LEU A 162 5.08 23.94 -4.25
C LEU A 162 6.53 23.44 -4.19
N ILE A 163 7.35 23.79 -5.19
CA ILE A 163 8.78 23.44 -5.23
C ILE A 163 9.50 24.06 -4.04
N LEU A 164 9.37 25.38 -3.87
CA LEU A 164 10.06 26.12 -2.81
C LEU A 164 9.63 25.66 -1.42
N LEU A 165 8.33 25.47 -1.19
CA LEU A 165 7.82 25.01 0.10
C LEU A 165 8.33 23.61 0.45
N THR A 166 8.39 22.70 -0.53
CA THR A 166 8.93 21.34 -0.32
C THR A 166 10.41 21.38 0.05
N TYR A 167 11.19 22.25 -0.61
CA TYR A 167 12.61 22.43 -0.35
C TYR A 167 12.87 23.01 1.04
N GLU A 168 12.22 24.12 1.38
CA GLU A 168 12.44 24.86 2.64
C GLU A 168 11.97 24.08 3.87
N THR A 169 10.83 23.38 3.78
CA THR A 169 10.24 22.70 4.95
C THR A 169 10.65 21.24 5.07
N GLY A 170 11.08 20.61 3.97
CA GLY A 170 11.24 19.16 3.89
C GLY A 170 9.93 18.38 4.12
N GLY A 171 8.77 19.06 4.05
CA GLY A 171 7.46 18.47 4.31
C GLY A 171 7.13 17.35 3.32
N ARG A 172 6.51 16.26 3.80
CA ARG A 172 6.05 15.20 2.89
C ARG A 172 4.92 15.73 2.01
N ILE A 173 4.84 15.24 0.78
CA ILE A 173 3.80 15.69 -0.16
C ILE A 173 2.36 15.59 0.41
N GLY A 174 2.06 14.57 1.22
CA GLY A 174 0.75 14.45 1.86
C GLY A 174 0.48 15.52 2.94
N GLU A 175 1.54 15.94 3.66
CA GLU A 175 1.47 17.04 4.64
C GLU A 175 1.25 18.36 3.90
N LEU A 176 2.00 18.60 2.81
CA LEU A 176 1.87 19.83 2.00
C LEU A 176 0.51 19.95 1.32
N LEU A 177 -0.01 18.86 0.75
CA LEU A 177 -1.32 18.87 0.08
C LEU A 177 -2.50 19.04 1.04
N SER A 178 -2.30 18.81 2.34
CA SER A 178 -3.33 19.00 3.37
C SER A 178 -3.21 20.33 4.13
N LEU A 179 -2.25 21.19 3.74
CA LEU A 179 -2.13 22.52 4.32
C LEU A 179 -3.38 23.36 4.04
N SER A 180 -3.77 24.15 5.05
CA SER A 180 -4.81 25.16 4.93
C SER A 180 -4.19 26.56 5.06
N VAL A 181 -4.89 27.59 4.59
CA VAL A 181 -4.42 28.98 4.70
C VAL A 181 -4.14 29.36 6.16
N GLY A 182 -4.89 28.81 7.12
CA GLY A 182 -4.67 29.05 8.55
C GLY A 182 -3.41 28.40 9.14
N ALA A 183 -2.73 27.52 8.39
CA ALA A 183 -1.45 26.93 8.79
C ALA A 183 -0.24 27.82 8.44
N VAL A 184 -0.45 28.93 7.73
CA VAL A 184 0.61 29.85 7.32
C VAL A 184 0.66 31.04 8.29
N ALA A 185 1.80 31.24 8.92
CA ALA A 185 2.10 32.43 9.71
C ALA A 185 3.28 33.17 9.07
N PHE A 186 3.18 34.49 9.02
CA PHE A 186 4.28 35.35 8.56
C PHE A 186 5.04 35.86 9.78
N ASP A 187 6.36 35.87 9.68
CA ASP A 187 7.22 36.51 10.67
C ASP A 187 6.87 38.00 10.78
N LYS A 188 6.94 38.53 12.00
CA LYS A 188 6.66 39.94 12.31
C LYS A 188 7.86 40.83 12.08
#